data_AF-A0A9J7MLC4-F1
#
_entry.id   AF-A0A9J7MLC4-F1
#
_cell.length_a   1.000
_cell.length_b   1.000
_cell.length_c   1.000
_cell.angle_alpha   90.00
_cell.angle_beta   90.00
_cell.angle_gamma   90.00
#
_symmetry.space_group_name_H-M   'P 1'
#
loop_
_entity.id
_entity.type
_entity.pdbx_description
1 polymer ?
#
loop_
_entity_poly.entity_id
_entity_poly.type
_entity_poly.pdbx_seq_one_letter_code
_entity_poly.pdbx_strand_id
1 'polypeptide(L)'
;MGLQAVLGLLLLQSFLLTCQGELAYLTTWDGWSFYKVKAVGNMTNTNVKATCEGAGMRYPCFYTGHGRCTHWWTSDCIAFNHDELDCRTPLVLSTKMCFTIFPHNCERLDDMFVYMPMWHGDDTSWGVDYDTTSWALIGAHYSDKYALCAVESPNVITG
;
A
#
# COMPACT_ATOMS: atom_id res chain seq x y z
N MET A 1 -26.77 -29.31 40.95
CA MET A 1 -26.75 -28.55 39.68
C MET A 1 -26.24 -27.15 39.99
N GLY A 2 -25.14 -26.68 39.40
CA GLY A 2 -24.77 -25.26 39.49
C GLY A 2 -23.32 -24.85 39.32
N LEU A 3 -22.33 -25.76 39.39
CA LEU A 3 -20.90 -25.37 39.30
C LEU A 3 -20.23 -25.68 37.95
N GLN A 4 -21.02 -26.03 36.92
CA GLN A 4 -20.50 -26.32 35.57
C GLN A 4 -20.81 -25.19 34.56
N ALA A 5 -21.49 -24.11 34.98
CA ALA A 5 -21.98 -23.09 34.05
C ALA A 5 -21.18 -21.77 34.03
N VAL A 6 -20.16 -21.60 34.88
CA VAL A 6 -19.45 -20.30 34.99
C VAL A 6 -18.07 -20.30 34.30
N LEU A 7 -17.52 -21.47 33.92
CA LEU A 7 -16.26 -21.55 33.16
C LEU A 7 -16.43 -21.43 31.64
N GLY A 8 -17.66 -21.41 31.12
CA GLY A 8 -17.93 -21.34 29.68
C GLY A 8 -17.95 -19.92 29.08
N LEU A 9 -18.04 -18.87 29.92
CA LEU A 9 -18.21 -17.49 29.44
C LEU A 9 -16.91 -16.66 29.38
N LEU A 10 -15.79 -17.19 29.87
CA LEU A 10 -14.49 -16.48 29.85
C LEU A 10 -13.58 -16.88 28.68
N LEU A 11 -14.05 -17.72 27.75
CA LEU A 11 -13.28 -18.16 26.58
C LEU A 11 -13.82 -17.64 25.23
N LEU A 12 -14.84 -16.77 25.23
CA LEU A 12 -15.39 -16.17 24.01
C LEU A 12 -14.84 -14.77 23.68
N GLN A 13 -13.87 -14.25 24.46
CA GLN A 13 -13.26 -12.94 24.21
C GLN A 13 -11.86 -13.00 23.57
N SER A 14 -11.39 -14.17 23.13
CA SER A 14 -10.02 -14.34 22.63
C SER A 14 -9.89 -14.52 21.11
N PHE A 15 -10.95 -14.33 20.34
CA PHE A 15 -10.90 -14.35 18.87
C PHE A 15 -11.33 -13.01 18.27
N LEU A 16 -10.80 -11.91 18.80
CA LEU A 16 -10.40 -10.81 17.92
C LEU A 16 -9.02 -11.20 17.39
N LEU A 17 -9.01 -12.17 16.47
CA LEU A 17 -7.84 -12.43 15.64
C LEU A 17 -7.72 -11.16 14.78
N THR A 18 -6.94 -10.18 15.25
CA THR A 18 -6.49 -9.09 14.39
C THR A 18 -5.69 -9.75 13.29
N CYS A 19 -6.36 -10.04 12.17
CA CYS A 19 -5.77 -10.31 10.87
C CYS A 19 -5.13 -9.02 10.32
N GLN A 20 -4.45 -8.27 11.19
CA GLN A 20 -3.63 -7.15 10.77
C GLN A 20 -2.41 -7.79 10.14
N GLY A 21 -2.49 -8.07 8.84
CA GLY A 21 -1.32 -8.24 8.00
C GLY A 21 -0.32 -7.14 8.38
N GLU A 22 0.95 -7.50 8.47
CA GLU A 22 2.02 -6.62 8.93
C GLU A 22 1.89 -5.24 8.25
N LEU A 23 1.53 -4.24 9.07
CA LEU A 23 1.22 -2.87 8.66
C LEU A 23 2.40 -1.98 9.04
N ALA A 24 3.08 -1.40 8.07
CA ALA A 24 4.22 -0.53 8.29
C ALA A 24 3.95 0.88 7.72
N TYR A 25 3.98 1.89 8.60
CA TYR A 25 3.85 3.29 8.19
C TYR A 25 5.05 3.76 7.36
N LEU A 26 4.76 4.45 6.26
CA LEU A 26 5.75 5.06 5.37
C LEU A 26 5.89 6.56 5.66
N THR A 27 4.88 7.33 5.26
CA THR A 27 4.90 8.79 5.35
C THR A 27 3.49 9.35 5.28
N THR A 28 3.35 10.64 5.56
CA THR A 28 2.09 11.38 5.34
C THR A 28 2.35 12.48 4.34
N TRP A 29 1.47 12.58 3.35
CA TRP A 29 1.59 13.55 2.26
C TRP A 29 0.22 13.87 1.69
N ASP A 30 -0.06 15.17 1.50
CA ASP A 30 -1.31 15.68 0.93
C ASP A 30 -2.58 15.08 1.55
N GLY A 31 -2.62 15.04 2.89
CA GLY A 31 -3.77 14.50 3.62
C GLY A 31 -3.89 12.97 3.58
N TRP A 32 -2.92 12.23 3.03
CA TRP A 32 -2.87 10.77 3.03
C TRP A 32 -1.72 10.25 3.87
N SER A 33 -1.99 9.31 4.77
CA SER A 33 -0.95 8.52 5.43
C SER A 33 -0.77 7.21 4.66
N PHE A 34 0.45 6.98 4.17
CA PHE A 34 0.83 5.84 3.35
C PHE A 34 1.43 4.72 4.19
N TYR A 35 1.15 3.48 3.81
CA TYR A 35 1.56 2.27 4.51
C TYR A 35 1.99 1.17 3.52
N LYS A 36 2.89 0.30 3.95
CA LYS A 36 3.04 -1.05 3.40
C LYS A 36 2.10 -1.98 4.19
N VAL A 37 1.28 -2.73 3.49
CA VAL A 37 0.42 -3.77 4.08
C VAL A 37 0.81 -5.11 3.50
N LYS A 38 1.12 -6.09 4.35
CA LYS A 38 1.44 -7.44 3.90
C LYS A 38 0.26 -8.05 3.14
N ALA A 39 0.49 -8.40 1.87
CA ALA A 39 -0.45 -9.15 1.07
C ALA A 39 -0.18 -10.66 1.22
N VAL A 40 -1.20 -11.47 0.97
CA VAL A 40 -1.08 -12.94 0.87
C VAL A 40 -1.41 -13.35 -0.56
N GLY A 41 -0.54 -14.15 -1.18
CA GLY A 41 -0.65 -14.54 -2.59
C GLY A 41 0.04 -13.57 -3.56
N ASN A 42 -0.20 -13.75 -4.87
CA ASN A 42 0.48 -13.02 -5.93
C ASN A 42 0.22 -11.51 -5.85
N MET A 43 1.22 -10.69 -6.18
CA MET A 43 1.12 -9.22 -6.18
C MET A 43 0.45 -8.71 -7.47
N THR A 44 -0.74 -9.19 -7.79
CA THR A 44 -1.52 -8.67 -8.92
C THR A 44 -2.17 -7.33 -8.55
N ASN A 45 -2.68 -6.59 -9.53
CA ASN A 45 -3.46 -5.37 -9.24
C ASN A 45 -4.69 -5.71 -8.41
N THR A 46 -5.36 -6.82 -8.73
CA THR A 46 -6.51 -7.33 -7.96
C THR A 46 -6.12 -7.56 -6.50
N ASN A 47 -4.99 -8.21 -6.22
CA ASN A 47 -4.59 -8.53 -4.85
C ASN A 47 -4.10 -7.30 -4.08
N VAL A 48 -3.37 -6.38 -4.72
CA VAL A 48 -2.96 -5.10 -4.12
C VAL A 48 -4.20 -4.31 -3.69
N LYS A 49 -5.19 -4.19 -4.57
CA LYS A 49 -6.49 -3.57 -4.27
C LYS A 49 -7.17 -4.25 -3.07
N ALA A 50 -7.37 -5.56 -3.16
CA ALA A 50 -8.08 -6.33 -2.12
C ALA A 50 -7.37 -6.26 -0.76
N THR A 51 -6.03 -6.25 -0.75
CA THR A 51 -5.23 -6.13 0.47
C THR A 51 -5.48 -4.78 1.15
N CYS A 52 -5.43 -3.67 0.41
CA CYS A 52 -5.68 -2.35 0.98
C CYS A 52 -7.12 -2.20 1.46
N GLU A 53 -8.10 -2.60 0.65
CA GLU A 53 -9.52 -2.51 0.99
C GLU A 53 -9.87 -3.39 2.20
N GLY A 54 -9.30 -4.60 2.27
CA GLY A 54 -9.45 -5.52 3.40
C GLY A 54 -8.86 -4.98 4.71
N ALA A 55 -7.85 -4.12 4.63
CA ALA A 55 -7.30 -3.39 5.76
C ALA A 55 -8.10 -2.12 6.13
N GLY A 56 -9.22 -1.85 5.47
CA GLY A 56 -10.00 -0.62 5.65
C GLY A 56 -9.31 0.63 5.10
N MET A 57 -8.39 0.46 4.15
CA MET A 57 -7.61 1.52 3.51
C MET A 57 -7.99 1.67 2.04
N ARG A 58 -7.56 2.78 1.43
CA ARG A 58 -7.54 2.96 -0.02
C ARG A 58 -6.17 2.59 -0.58
N TYR A 59 -6.04 2.63 -1.90
CA TYR A 59 -4.79 2.35 -2.61
C TYR A 59 -4.47 3.47 -3.60
N PRO A 60 -3.21 3.90 -3.72
CA PRO A 60 -2.77 4.76 -4.81
C PRO A 60 -2.53 3.95 -6.08
N CYS A 61 -2.62 4.62 -7.22
CA CYS A 61 -2.15 4.11 -8.48
C CYS A 61 -0.65 4.46 -8.68
N PHE A 62 -0.05 3.90 -9.72
CA PHE A 62 1.36 4.17 -10.07
C PHE A 62 1.62 5.66 -10.32
N TYR A 63 0.69 6.37 -10.97
CA TYR A 63 0.70 7.84 -10.99
C TYR A 63 -0.27 8.41 -9.96
N THR A 64 -0.03 9.65 -9.54
CA THR A 64 -0.80 10.30 -8.46
C THR A 64 -2.22 10.71 -8.82
N GLY A 65 -2.61 10.71 -10.10
CA GLY A 65 -3.94 11.15 -10.55
C GLY A 65 -4.15 12.67 -10.55
N HIS A 66 -3.18 13.44 -10.07
CA HIS A 66 -3.30 14.89 -9.98
C HIS A 66 -2.71 15.60 -11.21
N GLY A 67 -3.40 16.62 -11.73
CA GLY A 67 -2.93 17.40 -12.88
C GLY A 67 -2.78 16.54 -14.15
N ARG A 68 -1.57 16.50 -14.72
CA ARG A 68 -1.28 15.70 -15.93
C ARG A 68 -0.98 14.23 -15.64
N CYS A 69 -1.02 13.82 -14.37
CA CYS A 69 -0.56 12.52 -13.91
C CYS A 69 -1.67 11.47 -13.88
N THR A 70 -2.37 11.36 -15.00
CA THR A 70 -3.54 10.49 -15.18
C THR A 70 -3.24 9.26 -16.04
N HIS A 71 -1.98 9.08 -16.46
CA HIS A 71 -1.53 7.83 -17.06
C HIS A 71 -1.43 6.72 -16.00
N TRP A 72 -1.65 5.44 -16.34
CA TRP A 72 -1.69 4.31 -15.39
C TRP A 72 -2.36 4.68 -14.06
N TRP A 73 -3.53 5.32 -14.18
CA TRP A 73 -4.36 5.79 -13.09
C TRP A 73 -5.85 5.59 -13.44
N THR A 74 -6.69 5.33 -12.43
CA THR A 74 -8.15 5.29 -12.54
C THR A 74 -8.79 5.97 -11.32
N SER A 75 -10.05 6.37 -11.43
CA SER A 75 -10.79 7.07 -10.36
C SER A 75 -10.98 6.26 -9.08
N ASP A 76 -10.75 4.95 -9.11
CA ASP A 76 -10.84 4.11 -7.92
C ASP A 76 -9.66 4.38 -6.97
N CYS A 77 -8.50 4.73 -7.53
CA CYS A 77 -7.31 5.08 -6.77
C CYS A 77 -7.47 6.42 -6.03
N ILE A 78 -6.72 6.60 -4.95
CA ILE A 78 -6.56 7.93 -4.38
C ILE A 78 -5.88 8.87 -5.38
N ALA A 79 -6.27 10.13 -5.33
CA ALA A 79 -5.55 11.21 -5.98
C ALA A 79 -4.88 12.08 -4.92
N PHE A 80 -3.66 12.53 -5.18
CA PHE A 80 -2.92 13.37 -4.25
C PHE A 80 -1.91 14.27 -4.97
N ASN A 81 -1.63 15.43 -4.40
CA ASN A 81 -0.67 16.41 -4.89
C ASN A 81 0.74 15.82 -4.90
N HIS A 82 1.64 16.43 -5.66
CA HIS A 82 3.05 16.05 -5.77
C HIS A 82 3.87 17.32 -5.99
N ASP A 83 5.17 17.24 -5.76
CA ASP A 83 6.09 18.31 -6.14
C ASP A 83 6.31 18.26 -7.67
N GLU A 84 6.67 19.36 -8.33
CA GLU A 84 6.73 19.45 -9.80
C GLU A 84 7.76 18.54 -10.51
N LEU A 85 8.59 17.81 -9.76
CA LEU A 85 9.69 17.00 -10.31
C LEU A 85 9.21 15.69 -10.95
N ASP A 86 8.24 15.01 -10.33
CA ASP A 86 7.68 13.75 -10.83
C ASP A 86 6.36 13.45 -10.11
N CYS A 87 5.54 12.58 -10.70
CA CYS A 87 4.24 12.21 -10.17
C CYS A 87 3.95 10.70 -10.21
N ARG A 88 4.99 9.90 -10.36
CA ARG A 88 4.93 8.47 -10.08
C ARG A 88 4.97 8.29 -8.57
N THR A 89 3.92 7.69 -8.02
CA THR A 89 3.74 7.44 -6.59
C THR A 89 5.00 6.88 -5.91
N PRO A 90 5.67 5.83 -6.45
CA PRO A 90 6.90 5.31 -5.83
C PRO A 90 8.03 6.35 -5.74
N LEU A 91 8.19 7.21 -6.76
CA LEU A 91 9.21 8.27 -6.78
C LEU A 91 8.90 9.39 -5.80
N VAL A 92 7.63 9.79 -5.72
CA VAL A 92 7.18 10.81 -4.76
C VAL A 92 7.49 10.32 -3.34
N LEU A 93 7.13 9.07 -3.03
CA LEU A 93 7.36 8.49 -1.71
C LEU A 93 8.86 8.30 -1.40
N SER A 94 9.67 7.84 -2.36
CA SER A 94 11.11 7.68 -2.16
C SER A 94 11.83 9.00 -1.95
N THR A 95 11.41 10.05 -2.66
CA THR A 95 11.97 11.39 -2.50
C THR A 95 11.66 11.95 -1.11
N LYS A 96 10.42 11.78 -0.62
CA LYS A 96 10.01 12.28 0.69
C LYS A 96 10.67 11.54 1.86
N MET A 97 10.89 10.23 1.76
CA MET A 97 11.40 9.43 2.89
C MET A 97 12.91 9.20 2.85
N CYS A 98 13.48 9.06 1.67
CA CYS A 98 14.84 8.55 1.45
C CYS A 98 15.71 9.53 0.65
N PHE A 99 15.19 10.70 0.27
CA PHE A 99 15.91 11.73 -0.50
C PHE A 99 16.52 11.20 -1.81
N THR A 100 15.84 10.23 -2.44
CA THR A 100 16.26 9.62 -3.71
C THR A 100 15.11 9.55 -4.69
N ILE A 101 15.41 9.78 -5.97
CA ILE A 101 14.48 9.59 -7.09
C ILE A 101 14.43 8.14 -7.57
N PHE A 102 15.18 7.23 -6.93
CA PHE A 102 15.22 5.81 -7.26
C PHE A 102 14.53 5.02 -6.14
N PRO A 103 13.28 4.57 -6.33
CA PRO A 103 12.51 3.94 -5.26
C PRO A 103 13.09 2.61 -4.77
N HIS A 104 13.78 1.86 -5.63
CA HIS A 104 14.52 0.64 -5.26
C HIS A 104 15.78 0.92 -4.43
N ASN A 105 16.19 2.18 -4.26
CA ASN A 105 17.27 2.57 -3.33
C ASN A 105 16.72 3.06 -1.98
N CYS A 106 15.42 2.96 -1.74
CA CYS A 106 14.78 3.38 -0.51
C CYS A 106 14.37 2.13 0.29
N GLU A 107 15.14 1.77 1.32
CA GLU A 107 14.90 0.59 2.16
C GLU A 107 13.46 0.53 2.70
N ARG A 108 12.85 1.68 2.99
CA ARG A 108 11.46 1.74 3.47
C ARG A 108 10.45 1.24 2.44
N LEU A 109 10.78 1.31 1.14
CA LEU A 109 9.98 0.78 0.03
C LEU A 109 10.35 -0.64 -0.37
N ASP A 110 11.20 -1.33 0.40
CA ASP A 110 11.54 -2.72 0.09
C ASP A 110 10.31 -3.62 -0.03
N ASP A 111 10.33 -4.51 -1.03
CA ASP A 111 9.24 -5.42 -1.37
C ASP A 111 7.86 -4.76 -1.59
N MET A 112 7.84 -3.48 -2.00
CA MET A 112 6.61 -2.72 -2.21
C MET A 112 6.09 -2.85 -3.64
N PHE A 113 4.78 -3.08 -3.74
CA PHE A 113 4.03 -3.11 -5.00
C PHE A 113 2.88 -2.10 -4.98
N VAL A 114 2.73 -1.37 -6.08
CA VAL A 114 1.69 -0.35 -6.30
C VAL A 114 0.78 -0.77 -7.44
N TYR A 115 -0.51 -0.47 -7.28
CA TYR A 115 -1.52 -0.71 -8.30
C TYR A 115 -1.18 0.07 -9.58
N MET A 116 -1.06 -0.62 -10.72
CA MET A 116 -0.69 -0.02 -12.01
C MET A 116 -1.63 -0.53 -13.10
N PRO A 117 -2.79 0.14 -13.30
CA PRO A 117 -3.78 -0.30 -14.27
C PRO A 117 -3.25 -0.15 -15.70
N MET A 118 -3.68 -1.05 -16.58
CA MET A 118 -3.38 -1.03 -18.02
C MET A 118 -1.89 -1.24 -18.38
N TRP A 119 -1.07 -1.67 -17.43
CA TRP A 119 0.31 -2.06 -17.69
C TRP A 119 0.39 -3.53 -18.12
N HIS A 120 1.16 -3.83 -19.17
CA HIS A 120 1.35 -5.17 -19.77
C HIS A 120 0.09 -5.92 -20.26
N GLY A 121 -1.11 -5.37 -20.14
CA GLY A 121 -2.34 -5.99 -20.63
C GLY A 121 -2.91 -7.12 -19.74
N ASP A 122 -2.14 -7.56 -18.74
CA ASP A 122 -2.51 -8.60 -17.77
C ASP A 122 -2.73 -8.01 -16.36
N ASP A 123 -3.32 -8.79 -15.45
CA ASP A 123 -3.48 -8.41 -14.03
C ASP A 123 -2.12 -8.48 -13.29
N THR A 124 -1.34 -7.41 -13.38
CA THR A 124 -0.06 -7.27 -12.67
C THR A 124 0.12 -5.88 -12.07
N SER A 125 0.64 -5.83 -10.84
CA SER A 125 1.08 -4.58 -10.22
C SER A 125 2.55 -4.30 -10.51
N TRP A 126 3.03 -3.10 -10.18
CA TRP A 126 4.42 -2.69 -10.35
C TRP A 126 5.14 -2.65 -9.02
N GLY A 127 6.36 -3.18 -8.94
CA GLY A 127 7.10 -3.23 -7.68
C GLY A 127 8.58 -2.85 -7.76
N VAL A 128 9.16 -2.74 -6.56
CA VAL A 128 10.58 -2.55 -6.28
C VAL A 128 11.06 -3.53 -5.21
N ASP A 129 12.36 -3.78 -5.20
CA ASP A 129 13.06 -4.60 -4.23
C ASP A 129 14.40 -3.91 -3.92
N TYR A 130 14.62 -3.60 -2.65
CA TYR A 130 15.81 -2.89 -2.17
C TYR A 130 17.03 -3.82 -2.11
N ASP A 131 16.83 -5.04 -1.60
CA ASP A 131 17.90 -6.03 -1.43
C ASP A 131 18.57 -6.39 -2.75
N THR A 132 17.79 -6.47 -3.83
CA THR A 132 18.29 -6.75 -5.18
C THR A 132 18.49 -5.51 -6.04
N THR A 133 18.17 -4.32 -5.53
CA THR A 133 18.18 -3.04 -6.27
C THR A 133 17.33 -3.07 -7.55
N SER A 134 16.26 -3.87 -7.56
CA SER A 134 15.43 -4.11 -8.73
C SER A 134 14.22 -3.17 -8.78
N TRP A 135 13.82 -2.78 -9.98
CA TRP A 135 12.65 -1.93 -10.23
C TRP A 135 11.89 -2.41 -11.45
N ALA A 136 10.64 -1.96 -11.60
CA ALA A 136 9.73 -2.45 -12.62
C ALA A 136 9.48 -3.96 -12.53
N LEU A 137 9.36 -4.44 -11.29
CA LEU A 137 8.99 -5.81 -11.02
C LEU A 137 7.56 -6.08 -11.49
N ILE A 138 7.40 -7.20 -12.20
CA ILE A 138 6.10 -7.68 -12.66
C ILE A 138 5.44 -8.41 -11.49
N GLY A 139 4.52 -7.75 -10.79
CA GLY A 139 3.90 -8.27 -9.57
C GLY A 139 3.25 -9.65 -9.68
N ALA A 140 2.79 -10.05 -10.87
CA ALA A 140 2.30 -11.42 -11.09
C ALA A 140 3.35 -12.52 -10.83
N HIS A 141 4.65 -12.19 -10.81
CA HIS A 141 5.75 -13.13 -10.55
C HIS A 141 6.21 -13.17 -9.09
N TYR A 142 5.61 -12.32 -8.23
CA TYR A 142 5.98 -12.20 -6.83
C TYR A 142 4.75 -12.49 -5.96
N SER A 143 4.96 -13.12 -4.81
CA SER A 143 3.90 -13.40 -3.84
C SER A 143 4.31 -12.97 -2.44
N ASP A 144 3.30 -12.73 -1.60
CA ASP A 144 3.48 -12.51 -0.17
C ASP A 144 4.41 -11.33 0.14
N LYS A 145 4.30 -10.25 -0.65
CA LYS A 145 5.05 -9.00 -0.49
C LYS A 145 4.13 -7.91 0.08
N TYR A 146 4.47 -6.63 -0.09
CA TYR A 146 3.72 -5.53 0.49
C TYR A 146 2.93 -4.73 -0.56
N ALA A 147 1.63 -4.57 -0.33
CA ALA A 147 0.80 -3.63 -1.06
C ALA A 147 1.02 -2.21 -0.52
N LEU A 148 1.15 -1.23 -1.41
CA LEU A 148 1.12 0.17 -1.04
C LEU A 148 -0.32 0.62 -0.82
N CYS A 149 -0.63 1.01 0.40
CA CYS A 149 -1.96 1.44 0.82
C CYS A 149 -1.91 2.84 1.44
N ALA A 150 -3.07 3.48 1.54
CA ALA A 150 -3.20 4.81 2.12
C ALA A 150 -4.55 4.99 2.81
N VAL A 151 -4.55 5.76 3.89
CA VAL A 151 -5.76 6.20 4.60
C VAL A 151 -5.72 7.71 4.75
N GLU A 152 -6.89 8.36 4.77
CA GLU A 152 -6.97 9.79 5.05
C GLU A 152 -6.32 10.07 6.40
N SER A 153 -5.38 11.01 6.42
CA SER A 153 -4.73 11.46 7.63
C SER A 153 -5.67 12.45 8.32
N PRO A 154 -6.09 12.21 9.57
CA PRO A 154 -6.98 13.13 10.28
C PRO A 154 -6.29 14.48 10.48
N ASN A 155 -6.64 15.44 9.62
CA ASN A 155 -6.34 16.87 9.66
C ASN A 155 -5.00 17.25 10.35
N VAL A 156 -3.91 17.26 9.59
CA VAL A 156 -2.94 18.36 9.77
C VAL A 156 -3.68 19.59 9.28
N ILE A 157 -4.23 20.37 10.20
CA ILE A 157 -4.84 21.66 9.93
C ILE A 157 -3.90 22.42 8.99
N THR A 158 -4.38 22.70 7.79
CA THR A 158 -3.78 23.63 6.85
C THR A 158 -3.56 24.94 7.61
N GLY A 159 -2.30 25.25 7.91
CA GLY A 159 -1.87 26.59 8.31
C GLY A 159 -1.82 27.50 7.09
#